data_AF-A0AA42UJ14-F1
#
_entry.id   AF-A0AA42UJ14-F1
#
_cell.length_a   1.000
_cell.length_b   1.000
_cell.length_c   1.000
_cell.angle_alpha   90.00
_cell.angle_beta   90.00
_cell.angle_gamma   90.00
#
_symmetry.space_group_name_H-M   'P 1'
#
loop_
_entity.id
_entity.type
_entity.pdbx_description
1 polymer ?
#
loop_
_entity_poly.entity_id
_entity_poly.type
_entity_poly.pdbx_seq_one_letter_code
_entity_poly.pdbx_strand_id
1 'polypeptide(L)'
;MINLAKWCVESEETFAKHKLRRMAVNAATQTQAVNAIAKAIPDYYTDPQRVASLLKKLGKPAAAAHVEQKLPTKISIRSGDLGEILCNAYVLEATSFSLGIKRLRWKDHRNMSMRGEDVLAFELGPKNNRLKILKAEVKSRAAMSTAVIGDARVALSANSELPSPHALAFVADRSHQTGDTILGDALDKAQLEDGIRPSQVSHMLFTFSGNNPVKLLKTNLQAYSGSVPQHYVGLHVQGHQDFIKAVFAAVSK
;
A
#
# COMPACT_ATOMS: atom_id res chain seq x y z
N MET A 1 13.85 2.88 3.10
CA MET A 1 13.21 1.99 2.11
C MET A 1 13.26 0.57 2.64
N ILE A 2 12.22 -0.22 2.36
CA ILE A 2 12.04 -1.58 2.90
C ILE A 2 12.86 -2.61 2.10
N ASN A 3 13.14 -2.31 0.83
CA ASN A 3 14.02 -3.01 -0.09
C ASN A 3 13.63 -4.48 -0.28
N LEU A 4 12.43 -4.70 -0.82
CA LEU A 4 11.80 -6.00 -1.04
C LEU A 4 12.74 -6.99 -1.77
N ALA A 5 13.43 -6.51 -2.81
CA ALA A 5 14.34 -7.32 -3.63
C ALA A 5 15.51 -7.95 -2.86
N LYS A 6 15.83 -7.45 -1.65
CA LYS A 6 16.90 -8.04 -0.81
C LYS A 6 16.46 -9.27 -0.03
N TRP A 7 15.17 -9.50 0.14
CA TRP A 7 14.65 -10.57 1.00
C TRP A 7 13.47 -11.33 0.39
N CYS A 8 12.99 -10.91 -0.78
CA CYS A 8 12.07 -11.67 -1.62
C CYS A 8 12.81 -12.39 -2.75
N VAL A 9 12.33 -13.60 -3.05
CA VAL A 9 12.52 -14.20 -4.38
C VAL A 9 11.32 -13.78 -5.23
N GLU A 10 11.61 -13.23 -6.41
CA GLU A 10 10.59 -12.65 -7.28
C GLU A 10 10.57 -13.30 -8.67
N SER A 11 9.38 -13.37 -9.27
CA SER A 11 9.22 -13.66 -10.69
C SER A 11 7.96 -12.97 -11.22
N GLU A 12 7.93 -12.66 -12.51
CA GLU A 12 6.79 -12.00 -13.16
C GLU A 12 6.29 -12.83 -14.34
N GLU A 13 4.98 -12.89 -14.50
CA GLU A 13 4.30 -13.38 -15.70
C GLU A 13 3.47 -12.22 -16.29
N THR A 14 3.54 -12.05 -17.61
CA THR A 14 2.73 -11.05 -18.34
C THR A 14 1.64 -11.73 -19.13
N PHE A 15 0.42 -11.19 -19.07
CA PHE A 15 -0.76 -11.66 -19.79
C PHE A 15 -1.36 -10.50 -20.58
N ALA A 16 -0.95 -10.34 -21.84
CA ALA A 16 -1.28 -9.16 -22.65
C ALA A 16 -0.94 -7.84 -21.91
N LYS A 17 -1.95 -7.05 -21.53
CA LYS A 17 -1.79 -5.79 -20.76
C LYS A 17 -1.73 -5.98 -19.24
N HIS A 18 -1.92 -7.20 -18.75
CA HIS A 18 -1.95 -7.54 -17.33
C HIS A 18 -0.62 -8.13 -16.88
N LYS A 19 -0.32 -8.01 -15.58
CA LYS A 19 0.89 -8.56 -14.97
C LYS A 19 0.54 -9.31 -13.70
N LEU A 20 1.23 -10.42 -13.47
CA LEU A 20 1.22 -11.14 -12.20
C LEU A 20 2.66 -11.24 -11.69
N ARG A 21 2.95 -10.57 -10.58
CA ARG A 21 4.21 -10.73 -9.87
C ARG A 21 4.04 -11.65 -8.67
N ARG A 22 4.99 -12.57 -8.55
CA ARG A 22 5.10 -13.53 -7.46
C ARG A 22 6.26 -13.13 -6.61
N MET A 23 6.03 -12.98 -5.32
CA MET A 23 7.06 -12.65 -4.34
C MET A 23 6.96 -13.63 -3.19
N ALA A 24 8.08 -14.19 -2.76
CA ALA A 24 8.13 -15.05 -1.59
C ALA A 24 9.25 -14.60 -0.67
N VAL A 25 8.94 -14.38 0.61
CA VAL A 25 9.97 -14.15 1.63
C VAL A 25 10.79 -15.43 1.75
N ASN A 26 12.10 -15.34 1.51
CA ASN A 26 12.99 -16.47 1.71
C ASN A 26 13.21 -16.68 3.22
N ALA A 27 13.12 -17.93 3.68
CA ALA A 27 13.34 -18.30 5.08
C ALA A 27 14.71 -17.81 5.60
N ALA A 28 15.75 -17.89 4.75
CA ALA A 28 17.10 -17.42 5.10
C ALA A 28 17.19 -15.90 5.32
N THR A 29 16.30 -15.12 4.70
CA THR A 29 16.27 -13.65 4.78
C THR A 29 15.08 -13.12 5.59
N GLN A 30 14.32 -13.99 6.26
CA GLN A 30 13.12 -13.59 6.98
C GLN A 30 13.43 -12.61 8.12
N THR A 31 14.51 -12.83 8.88
CA THR A 31 14.97 -11.90 9.93
C THR A 31 15.34 -10.54 9.36
N GLN A 32 15.99 -10.52 8.18
CA GLN A 32 16.33 -9.29 7.48
C GLN A 32 15.07 -8.53 7.04
N ALA A 33 14.06 -9.23 6.50
CA ALA A 33 12.76 -8.65 6.16
C ALA A 33 12.09 -8.03 7.39
N VAL A 34 12.02 -8.77 8.50
CA VAL A 34 11.44 -8.30 9.77
C VAL A 34 12.10 -6.99 10.22
N ASN A 35 13.42 -6.95 10.26
CA ASN A 35 14.17 -5.77 10.70
C ASN A 35 14.00 -4.57 9.74
N ALA A 36 14.03 -4.82 8.43
CA ALA A 36 13.86 -3.76 7.43
C ALA A 36 12.45 -3.14 7.48
N ILE A 37 11.42 -3.97 7.63
CA ILE A 37 10.04 -3.53 7.76
C ILE A 37 9.83 -2.80 9.09
N ALA A 38 10.29 -3.37 10.21
CA ALA A 38 10.15 -2.77 11.54
C ALA A 38 10.77 -1.37 11.61
N LYS A 39 11.95 -1.18 10.99
CA LYS A 39 12.60 0.13 10.90
C LYS A 39 11.76 1.16 10.13
N ALA A 40 11.00 0.73 9.12
CA ALA A 40 10.21 1.62 8.28
C ALA A 40 8.82 1.94 8.83
N ILE A 41 8.26 1.08 9.70
CA ILE A 41 6.89 1.20 10.21
C ILE A 41 6.56 2.57 10.82
N PRO A 42 7.39 3.16 11.71
CA PRO A 42 7.06 4.43 12.35
C PRO A 42 6.74 5.55 11.36
N ASP A 43 7.45 5.59 10.22
CA ASP A 43 7.27 6.61 9.18
C ASP A 43 5.91 6.55 8.47
N TYR A 44 5.21 5.43 8.56
CA TYR A 44 3.85 5.26 7.99
C TYR A 44 2.76 5.73 8.95
N TYR A 45 3.04 5.80 10.26
CA TYR A 45 2.07 6.23 11.27
C TYR A 45 2.33 7.64 11.80
N THR A 46 3.56 8.13 11.64
CA THR A 46 3.99 9.44 12.13
C THR A 46 4.79 10.17 11.07
N ASP A 47 4.74 11.50 11.11
CA ASP A 47 5.62 12.34 10.32
C ASP A 47 7.00 12.43 11.00
N PRO A 48 8.10 12.03 10.32
CA PRO A 48 9.45 12.13 10.87
C PRO A 48 9.82 13.53 11.36
N GLN A 49 9.34 14.60 10.72
CA GLN A 49 9.61 15.98 11.18
C GLN A 49 8.95 16.25 12.53
N ARG A 50 7.72 15.75 12.72
CA ARG A 50 7.03 15.83 14.01
C ARG A 50 7.76 15.04 15.09
N VAL A 51 8.20 13.81 14.79
CA VAL A 51 8.97 12.99 15.74
C VAL A 51 10.29 13.67 16.12
N ALA A 52 11.03 14.22 15.14
CA ALA A 52 12.26 14.97 15.39
C ALA A 52 12.01 16.21 16.25
N SER A 53 10.93 16.95 16.00
CA SER A 53 10.57 18.10 16.85
C SER A 53 10.24 17.68 18.28
N LEU A 54 9.55 16.55 18.48
CA LEU A 54 9.23 16.05 19.82
C LEU A 54 10.50 15.58 20.54
N LEU A 55 11.40 14.89 19.84
CA LEU A 55 12.68 14.46 20.37
C LEU A 55 13.51 15.66 20.86
N LYS A 56 13.60 16.73 20.06
CA LYS A 56 14.33 17.95 20.43
C LYS A 56 13.73 18.68 21.62
N LYS A 57 12.40 18.73 21.73
CA LYS A 57 11.69 19.53 22.73
C LYS A 57 11.46 18.79 24.06
N LEU A 58 11.19 17.49 23.99
CA LEU A 58 10.68 16.68 25.12
C LEU A 58 11.54 15.45 25.41
N GLY A 59 12.58 15.20 24.61
CA GLY A 59 13.48 14.05 24.78
C GLY A 59 12.95 12.74 24.23
N LYS A 60 13.80 11.71 24.30
CA LYS A 60 13.57 10.38 23.70
C LYS A 60 12.31 9.68 24.24
N PRO A 61 12.05 9.63 25.56
CA PRO A 61 10.88 8.90 26.07
C PRO A 61 9.55 9.47 25.55
N ALA A 62 9.40 10.79 25.50
CA ALA A 62 8.19 11.43 25.01
C ALA A 62 7.97 11.21 23.50
N ALA A 63 9.04 11.29 22.70
CA ALA A 63 8.98 11.00 21.27
C ALA A 63 8.62 9.53 20.99
N ALA A 64 9.18 8.59 21.76
CA ALA A 64 8.84 7.17 21.66
C ALA A 64 7.37 6.91 22.01
N ALA A 65 6.88 7.47 23.13
CA ALA A 65 5.48 7.35 23.54
C ALA A 65 4.51 7.88 22.46
N HIS A 66 4.85 8.98 21.78
CA HIS A 66 4.05 9.50 20.68
C HIS A 66 3.91 8.51 19.51
N VAL A 67 5.02 7.87 19.11
CA VAL A 67 5.02 6.84 18.06
C VAL A 67 4.21 5.63 18.53
N GLU A 68 4.44 5.14 19.74
CA GLU A 68 3.74 3.98 20.30
C GLU A 68 2.22 4.18 20.37
N GLN A 69 1.75 5.37 20.72
CA GLN A 69 0.32 5.72 20.74
C GLN A 69 -0.33 5.65 19.35
N LYS A 70 0.44 5.83 18.28
CA LYS A 70 -0.04 5.80 16.89
C LYS A 70 -0.07 4.40 16.27
N LEU A 71 0.85 3.51 16.67
CA LEU A 71 0.93 2.13 16.15
C LEU A 71 -0.31 1.32 16.51
N PRO A 72 -0.86 0.42 15.69
CA PRO A 72 -2.00 -0.42 16.08
C PRO A 72 -1.67 -1.44 17.19
N THR A 73 -2.66 -1.78 18.02
CA THR A 73 -2.58 -2.89 18.99
C THR A 73 -3.40 -4.10 18.60
N LYS A 74 -4.52 -3.91 17.88
CA LYS A 74 -5.36 -5.02 17.41
C LYS A 74 -4.63 -5.80 16.32
N ILE A 75 -4.60 -7.12 16.47
CA ILE A 75 -3.94 -8.05 15.53
C ILE A 75 -4.49 -7.90 14.10
N SER A 76 -5.82 -7.77 13.97
CA SER A 76 -6.46 -7.58 12.66
C SER A 76 -6.01 -6.29 11.97
N ILE A 77 -5.87 -5.19 12.73
CA ILE A 77 -5.42 -3.90 12.20
C ILE A 77 -3.93 -3.95 11.84
N ARG A 78 -3.09 -4.59 12.67
CA ARG A 78 -1.67 -4.84 12.34
C ARG A 78 -1.51 -5.60 11.03
N SER A 79 -2.34 -6.62 10.82
CA SER A 79 -2.34 -7.43 9.59
C SER A 79 -2.71 -6.60 8.36
N GLY A 80 -3.81 -5.83 8.45
CA GLY A 80 -4.27 -4.96 7.36
C GLY A 80 -3.25 -3.87 7.04
N ASP A 81 -2.87 -3.07 8.05
CA ASP A 81 -1.94 -1.96 7.88
C ASP A 81 -0.58 -2.45 7.34
N LEU A 82 -0.06 -3.61 7.81
CA LEU A 82 1.20 -4.14 7.28
C LEU A 82 1.07 -4.52 5.80
N GLY A 83 -0.06 -5.09 5.39
CA GLY A 83 -0.34 -5.34 3.98
C GLY A 83 -0.25 -4.05 3.15
N GLU A 84 -0.84 -2.95 3.63
CA GLU A 84 -0.81 -1.66 2.94
C GLU A 84 0.60 -1.07 2.88
N ILE A 85 1.36 -1.19 3.97
CA ILE A 85 2.76 -0.73 4.04
C ILE A 85 3.62 -1.50 3.02
N LEU A 86 3.41 -2.81 2.88
CA LEU A 86 4.13 -3.64 1.91
C LEU A 86 3.70 -3.34 0.47
N CYS A 87 2.41 -3.07 0.25
CA CYS A 87 1.91 -2.60 -1.06
C CYS A 87 2.55 -1.25 -1.44
N ASN A 88 2.57 -0.29 -0.52
CA ASN A 88 3.24 1.00 -0.70
C ASN A 88 4.74 0.83 -1.04
N ALA A 89 5.43 -0.05 -0.31
CA ALA A 89 6.83 -0.36 -0.59
C ALA A 89 7.01 -0.94 -1.99
N TYR A 90 6.15 -1.88 -2.39
CA TYR A 90 6.19 -2.47 -3.72
C TYR A 90 5.99 -1.43 -4.82
N VAL A 91 5.00 -0.54 -4.66
CA VAL A 91 4.74 0.53 -5.61
C VAL A 91 5.97 1.43 -5.77
N LEU A 92 6.57 1.89 -4.67
CA LEU A 92 7.76 2.75 -4.68
C LEU A 92 9.01 2.08 -5.25
N GLU A 93 9.20 0.79 -4.97
CA GLU A 93 10.46 0.10 -5.25
C GLU A 93 10.45 -0.64 -6.60
N ALA A 94 9.27 -0.98 -7.14
CA ALA A 94 9.14 -1.84 -8.32
C ALA A 94 8.28 -1.25 -9.45
N THR A 95 7.79 -0.01 -9.33
CA THR A 95 6.97 0.65 -10.35
C THR A 95 7.44 2.08 -10.62
N SER A 96 6.90 2.71 -11.68
CA SER A 96 7.12 4.14 -11.96
C SER A 96 6.20 5.08 -11.18
N PHE A 97 5.21 4.54 -10.47
CA PHE A 97 4.27 5.35 -9.70
C PHE A 97 4.92 5.86 -8.42
N SER A 98 4.64 7.12 -8.10
CA SER A 98 4.95 7.72 -6.81
C SER A 98 3.74 7.63 -5.89
N LEU A 99 3.97 7.42 -4.59
CA LEU A 99 2.86 7.49 -3.62
C LEU A 99 2.43 8.95 -3.47
N GLY A 100 1.12 9.18 -3.35
CA GLY A 100 0.64 10.50 -2.95
C GLY A 100 0.94 10.77 -1.49
N ILE A 101 0.40 9.93 -0.60
CA ILE A 101 0.55 10.09 0.85
C ILE A 101 0.71 8.75 1.57
N LYS A 102 1.33 8.77 2.75
CA LYS A 102 1.30 7.66 3.70
C LYS A 102 0.05 7.76 4.58
N ARG A 103 -1.11 7.35 4.03
CA ARG A 103 -2.46 7.61 4.60
C ARG A 103 -2.62 7.24 6.08
N LEU A 104 -1.89 6.22 6.55
CA LEU A 104 -1.96 5.73 7.93
C LEU A 104 -1.53 6.77 8.98
N ARG A 105 -0.84 7.85 8.59
CA ARG A 105 -0.51 8.98 9.49
C ARG A 105 -1.74 9.73 10.01
N TRP A 106 -2.85 9.67 9.26
CA TRP A 106 -4.08 10.42 9.50
C TRP A 106 -5.23 9.54 10.00
N LYS A 107 -4.93 8.37 10.57
CA LYS A 107 -5.96 7.55 11.23
C LYS A 107 -6.58 8.32 12.39
N ASP A 108 -7.91 8.34 12.45
CA ASP A 108 -8.67 8.88 13.58
C ASP A 108 -8.33 8.15 14.89
N HIS A 109 -8.10 6.83 14.79
CA HIS A 109 -7.67 6.02 15.91
C HIS A 109 -6.76 4.88 15.45
N ARG A 110 -5.76 4.53 16.26
CA ARG A 110 -4.76 3.48 15.97
C ARG A 110 -5.36 2.12 15.58
N ASN A 111 -6.58 1.83 16.04
CA ASN A 111 -7.27 0.56 15.79
C ASN A 111 -8.52 0.67 14.89
N MET A 112 -8.63 1.73 14.08
CA MET A 112 -9.66 1.87 13.05
C MET A 112 -9.04 1.70 11.66
N SER A 113 -9.80 1.17 10.71
CA SER A 113 -9.39 1.16 9.29
C SER A 113 -9.64 2.54 8.68
N MET A 114 -8.78 2.95 7.74
CA MET A 114 -9.01 4.14 6.94
C MET A 114 -10.11 3.88 5.91
N ARG A 115 -10.91 4.91 5.59
CA ARG A 115 -11.90 4.86 4.49
C ARG A 115 -11.21 5.13 3.15
N GLY A 116 -11.90 4.78 2.07
CA GLY A 116 -11.40 4.90 0.70
C GLY A 116 -10.43 3.79 0.33
N GLU A 117 -9.76 3.98 -0.81
CA GLU A 117 -8.79 3.05 -1.37
C GLU A 117 -7.62 2.78 -0.41
N ASP A 118 -7.14 1.53 -0.41
CA ASP A 118 -6.03 1.10 0.44
C ASP A 118 -4.73 1.80 0.04
N VAL A 119 -4.44 1.88 -1.26
CA VAL A 119 -3.33 2.65 -1.81
C VAL A 119 -3.77 3.35 -3.10
N LEU A 120 -3.43 4.64 -3.20
CA LEU A 120 -3.43 5.41 -4.43
C LEU A 120 -2.02 5.88 -4.73
N ALA A 121 -1.60 5.67 -5.97
CA ALA A 121 -0.31 6.11 -6.47
C ALA A 121 -0.44 6.75 -7.85
N PHE A 122 0.49 7.63 -8.19
CA PHE A 122 0.34 8.58 -9.27
C PHE A 122 1.61 8.64 -10.12
N GLU A 123 1.42 8.79 -11.43
CA GLU A 123 2.47 9.16 -12.36
C GLU A 123 2.03 10.45 -13.04
N LEU A 124 2.88 11.48 -12.93
CA LEU A 124 2.68 12.76 -13.60
C LEU A 124 3.59 12.82 -14.82
N GLY A 125 2.99 12.88 -16.02
CA GLY A 125 3.76 13.07 -17.25
C GLY A 125 4.43 14.45 -17.30
N PRO A 126 5.43 14.65 -18.20
CA PRO A 126 6.29 15.85 -18.27
C PRO A 126 5.60 17.20 -18.59
N LYS A 127 4.25 17.25 -18.63
CA LYS A 127 3.45 18.46 -18.82
C LYS A 127 2.17 18.50 -17.95
N ASN A 128 2.15 17.81 -16.80
CA ASN A 128 1.00 17.71 -15.87
C ASN A 128 -0.33 17.18 -16.46
N ASN A 129 -0.43 16.94 -17.77
CA ASN A 129 -1.67 16.57 -18.48
C ASN A 129 -1.84 15.07 -18.75
N ARG A 130 -0.99 14.22 -18.18
CA ARG A 130 -1.17 12.76 -18.22
C ARG A 130 -1.02 12.18 -16.83
N LEU A 131 -1.88 12.62 -15.92
CA LEU A 131 -2.11 11.95 -14.65
C LEU A 131 -2.50 10.50 -14.95
N LYS A 132 -1.69 9.56 -14.50
CA LYS A 132 -2.07 8.15 -14.36
C LYS A 132 -2.26 7.85 -12.89
N ILE A 133 -3.23 6.99 -12.60
CA ILE A 133 -3.61 6.60 -11.25
C ILE A 133 -3.53 5.08 -11.14
N LEU A 134 -2.80 4.61 -10.14
CA LEU A 134 -2.83 3.24 -9.70
C LEU A 134 -3.76 3.14 -8.49
N LYS A 135 -4.87 2.44 -8.66
CA LYS A 135 -5.82 2.10 -7.60
C LYS A 135 -5.50 0.71 -7.08
N ALA A 136 -5.13 0.57 -5.81
CA ALA A 136 -4.83 -0.73 -5.24
C ALA A 136 -5.80 -1.15 -4.14
N GLU A 137 -6.08 -2.45 -4.11
CA GLU A 137 -6.82 -3.14 -3.06
C GLU A 137 -5.87 -4.17 -2.43
N VAL A 138 -5.84 -4.20 -1.09
CA VAL A 138 -4.90 -5.00 -0.33
C VAL A 138 -5.62 -6.05 0.49
N LYS A 139 -5.17 -7.31 0.41
CA LYS A 139 -5.69 -8.39 1.25
C LYS A 139 -4.56 -9.10 1.99
N SER A 140 -4.62 -9.06 3.32
CA SER A 140 -3.74 -9.82 4.21
C SER A 140 -4.52 -10.99 4.85
N ARG A 141 -4.05 -12.24 4.67
CA ARG A 141 -4.69 -13.44 5.21
C ARG A 141 -3.67 -14.54 5.52
N ALA A 142 -3.84 -15.26 6.63
CA ALA A 142 -3.06 -16.49 6.86
C ALA A 142 -3.26 -17.52 5.73
N ALA A 143 -4.49 -17.68 5.26
CA ALA A 143 -4.82 -18.45 4.07
C ALA A 143 -5.67 -17.61 3.11
N MET A 144 -5.11 -17.25 1.96
CA MET A 144 -5.81 -16.60 0.87
C MET A 144 -6.72 -17.58 0.15
N SER A 145 -7.92 -17.13 -0.24
CA SER A 145 -8.94 -17.94 -0.91
C SER A 145 -9.46 -17.26 -2.18
N THR A 146 -10.09 -18.03 -3.06
CA THR A 146 -10.74 -17.50 -4.27
C THR A 146 -11.79 -16.46 -3.94
N ALA A 147 -12.58 -16.67 -2.89
CA ALA A 147 -13.62 -15.72 -2.46
C ALA A 147 -13.01 -14.35 -2.10
N VAL A 148 -11.93 -14.34 -1.31
CA VAL A 148 -11.25 -13.09 -0.91
C VAL A 148 -10.69 -12.34 -2.12
N ILE A 149 -10.14 -13.05 -3.10
CA ILE A 149 -9.64 -12.45 -4.35
C ILE A 149 -10.80 -11.92 -5.20
N GLY A 150 -11.92 -12.64 -5.26
CA GLY A 150 -13.15 -12.21 -5.93
C GLY A 150 -13.72 -10.92 -5.32
N ASP A 151 -13.85 -10.87 -4.00
CA ASP A 151 -14.34 -9.67 -3.29
C ASP A 151 -13.42 -8.46 -3.52
N ALA A 152 -12.10 -8.68 -3.49
CA ALA A 152 -11.14 -7.63 -3.77
C ALA A 152 -11.23 -7.12 -5.22
N ARG A 153 -11.54 -8.01 -6.17
CA ARG A 153 -11.79 -7.62 -7.56
C ARG A 153 -13.04 -6.74 -7.68
N VAL A 154 -14.13 -7.11 -7.00
CA VAL A 154 -15.37 -6.31 -6.93
C VAL A 154 -15.08 -4.93 -6.34
N ALA A 155 -14.30 -4.85 -5.26
CA ALA A 155 -13.92 -3.59 -4.63
C ALA A 155 -13.12 -2.68 -5.58
N LEU A 156 -12.15 -3.22 -6.31
CA LEU A 156 -11.41 -2.46 -7.32
C LEU A 156 -12.30 -1.95 -8.47
N SER A 157 -13.29 -2.74 -8.89
CA SER A 157 -14.26 -2.37 -9.92
C SER A 157 -15.31 -1.35 -9.45
N ALA A 158 -15.44 -1.12 -8.14
CA ALA A 158 -16.33 -0.09 -7.59
C ALA A 158 -16.01 1.30 -8.17
N ASN A 159 -17.01 2.18 -8.17
CA ASN A 159 -16.96 3.52 -8.79
C ASN A 159 -16.62 3.46 -10.29
N SER A 160 -17.17 2.48 -11.01
CA SER A 160 -16.95 2.30 -12.46
C SER A 160 -15.48 2.17 -12.83
N GLU A 161 -14.74 1.36 -12.05
CA GLU A 161 -13.29 1.18 -12.12
C GLU A 161 -12.44 2.41 -11.72
N LEU A 162 -13.05 3.55 -11.40
CA LEU A 162 -12.32 4.77 -11.04
C LEU A 162 -11.98 4.79 -9.52
N PRO A 163 -10.99 5.60 -9.11
CA PRO A 163 -10.82 5.93 -7.70
C PRO A 163 -12.05 6.67 -7.16
N SER A 164 -12.35 6.47 -5.89
CA SER A 164 -13.43 7.19 -5.23
C SER A 164 -13.10 8.68 -5.12
N PRO A 165 -14.08 9.59 -5.36
CA PRO A 165 -13.83 11.04 -5.26
C PRO A 165 -13.31 11.46 -3.89
N HIS A 166 -13.85 10.88 -2.80
CA HIS A 166 -13.43 11.23 -1.45
C HIS A 166 -11.98 10.83 -1.14
N ALA A 167 -11.49 9.71 -1.68
CA ALA A 167 -10.09 9.32 -1.49
C ALA A 167 -9.14 10.22 -2.29
N LEU A 168 -9.52 10.63 -3.51
CA LEU A 168 -8.74 11.58 -4.30
C LEU A 168 -8.66 12.94 -3.64
N ALA A 169 -9.80 13.49 -3.19
CA ALA A 169 -9.85 14.73 -2.42
C ALA A 169 -9.00 14.65 -1.14
N PHE A 170 -9.05 13.52 -0.43
CA PHE A 170 -8.21 13.30 0.74
C PHE A 170 -6.71 13.36 0.39
N VAL A 171 -6.27 12.72 -0.71
CA VAL A 171 -4.88 12.83 -1.17
C VAL A 171 -4.54 14.26 -1.54
N ALA A 172 -5.37 14.95 -2.33
CA ALA A 172 -5.13 16.33 -2.76
C ALA A 172 -4.94 17.28 -1.57
N ASP A 173 -5.86 17.25 -0.59
CA ASP A 173 -5.78 18.05 0.63
C ASP A 173 -4.47 17.81 1.39
N ARG A 174 -4.09 16.53 1.55
CA ARG A 174 -2.87 16.17 2.29
C ARG A 174 -1.61 16.53 1.49
N SER A 175 -1.62 16.40 0.17
CA SER A 175 -0.53 16.83 -0.71
C SER A 175 -0.28 18.33 -0.56
N HIS A 176 -1.32 19.17 -0.64
CA HIS A 176 -1.22 20.61 -0.38
C HIS A 176 -0.67 20.94 1.00
N GLN A 177 -1.20 20.30 2.05
CA GLN A 177 -0.76 20.52 3.43
C GLN A 177 0.69 20.10 3.69
N THR A 178 1.20 19.13 2.93
CA THR A 178 2.58 18.63 3.06
C THR A 178 3.55 19.28 2.06
N GLY A 179 3.06 20.20 1.23
CA GLY A 179 3.84 20.99 0.28
C GLY A 179 4.07 20.34 -1.09
N ASP A 180 3.44 19.20 -1.38
CA ASP A 180 3.40 18.62 -2.73
C ASP A 180 2.27 19.24 -3.54
N THR A 181 2.42 20.53 -3.84
CA THR A 181 1.41 21.29 -4.59
C THR A 181 1.28 20.80 -6.02
N ILE A 182 2.34 20.21 -6.61
CA ILE A 182 2.31 19.67 -7.97
C ILE A 182 1.30 18.52 -8.08
N LEU A 183 1.33 17.57 -7.15
CA LEU A 183 0.34 16.50 -7.11
C LEU A 183 -1.04 17.04 -6.70
N GLY A 184 -1.09 17.92 -5.69
CA GLY A 184 -2.35 18.54 -5.24
C GLY A 184 -3.12 19.20 -6.38
N ASP A 185 -2.46 20.11 -7.11
CA ASP A 185 -3.04 20.83 -8.25
C ASP A 185 -3.50 19.88 -9.37
N ALA A 186 -2.72 18.83 -9.65
CA ALA A 186 -3.08 17.84 -10.66
C ALA A 186 -4.34 17.04 -10.29
N LEU A 187 -4.51 16.72 -9.00
CA LEU A 187 -5.69 16.02 -8.49
C LEU A 187 -6.92 16.94 -8.42
N ASP A 188 -6.73 18.21 -8.08
CA ASP A 188 -7.82 19.20 -8.09
C ASP A 188 -8.32 19.44 -9.52
N LYS A 189 -7.42 19.66 -10.48
CA LYS A 189 -7.78 19.79 -11.90
C LYS A 189 -8.49 18.55 -12.42
N ALA A 190 -8.01 17.35 -12.09
CA ALA A 190 -8.63 16.10 -12.51
C ALA A 190 -10.04 15.91 -11.93
N GLN A 191 -10.32 16.38 -10.71
CA GLN A 191 -11.62 16.22 -10.06
C GLN A 191 -12.62 17.32 -10.41
N LEU A 192 -12.15 18.55 -10.63
CA LEU A 192 -13.01 19.74 -10.73
C LEU A 192 -13.18 20.26 -12.16
N GLU A 193 -12.25 19.93 -13.08
CA GLU A 193 -12.26 20.47 -14.44
C GLU A 193 -12.24 19.35 -15.50
N ASP A 194 -11.22 18.49 -15.49
CA ASP A 194 -10.94 17.58 -16.62
C ASP A 194 -11.74 16.27 -16.56
N GLY A 195 -12.14 15.85 -15.36
CA GLY A 195 -12.61 14.49 -15.06
C GLY A 195 -11.50 13.44 -15.19
N ILE A 196 -11.80 12.22 -14.73
CA ILE A 196 -10.89 11.07 -14.81
C ILE A 196 -11.46 10.04 -15.80
N ARG A 197 -10.65 9.65 -16.78
CA ARG A 197 -11.00 8.62 -17.77
C ARG A 197 -10.45 7.25 -17.34
N PRO A 198 -11.14 6.14 -17.65
CA PRO A 198 -10.62 4.79 -17.37
C PRO A 198 -9.23 4.51 -17.96
N SER A 199 -8.87 5.15 -19.08
CA SER A 199 -7.54 5.03 -19.70
C SER A 199 -6.39 5.61 -18.86
N GLN A 200 -6.71 6.41 -17.84
CA GLN A 200 -5.74 6.93 -16.87
C GLN A 200 -5.56 5.99 -15.68
N VAL A 201 -6.42 4.99 -15.52
CA VAL A 201 -6.46 4.14 -14.34
C VAL A 201 -5.84 2.78 -14.66
N SER A 202 -5.06 2.28 -13.71
CA SER A 202 -4.65 0.89 -13.63
C SER A 202 -4.97 0.37 -12.23
N HIS A 203 -5.20 -0.92 -12.11
CA HIS A 203 -5.56 -1.55 -10.85
C HIS A 203 -4.45 -2.45 -10.34
N MET A 204 -4.31 -2.51 -9.02
CA MET A 204 -3.44 -3.46 -8.35
C MET A 204 -4.21 -4.26 -7.31
N LEU A 205 -4.11 -5.59 -7.39
CA LEU A 205 -4.52 -6.46 -6.30
C LEU A 205 -3.25 -6.96 -5.61
N PHE A 206 -3.01 -6.48 -4.39
CA PHE A 206 -1.86 -6.88 -3.60
C PHE A 206 -2.30 -7.86 -2.50
N THR A 207 -1.75 -9.07 -2.53
CA THR A 207 -2.02 -10.09 -1.51
C THR A 207 -0.79 -10.32 -0.66
N PHE A 208 -0.99 -10.37 0.66
CA PHE A 208 0.01 -10.73 1.64
C PHE A 208 -0.49 -11.95 2.41
N SER A 209 0.10 -13.13 2.19
CA SER A 209 -0.49 -14.37 2.72
C SER A 209 0.47 -15.45 3.19
N GLY A 210 -0.06 -16.32 4.05
CA GLY A 210 0.66 -17.47 4.61
C GLY A 210 0.72 -18.70 3.71
N ASN A 211 -0.22 -18.82 2.76
CA ASN A 211 -0.17 -19.76 1.66
C ASN A 211 0.23 -19.03 0.37
N ASN A 212 0.72 -19.80 -0.61
CA ASN A 212 1.04 -19.27 -1.94
C ASN A 212 -0.25 -18.91 -2.72
N PRO A 213 -0.52 -17.63 -3.02
CA PRO A 213 -1.77 -17.21 -3.66
C PRO A 213 -1.72 -17.26 -5.19
N VAL A 214 -0.57 -17.61 -5.78
CA VAL A 214 -0.28 -17.41 -7.21
C VAL A 214 -1.29 -18.08 -8.13
N LYS A 215 -1.67 -19.33 -7.85
CA LYS A 215 -2.65 -20.05 -8.68
C LYS A 215 -4.01 -19.32 -8.66
N LEU A 216 -4.43 -18.87 -7.48
CA LEU A 216 -5.71 -18.15 -7.31
C LEU A 216 -5.69 -16.80 -8.04
N LEU A 217 -4.60 -16.04 -7.89
CA LEU A 217 -4.39 -14.77 -8.59
C LEU A 217 -4.38 -14.96 -10.10
N LYS A 218 -3.65 -15.97 -10.60
CA LYS A 218 -3.55 -16.27 -12.03
C LYS A 218 -4.93 -16.61 -12.62
N THR A 219 -5.68 -17.51 -11.98
CA THR A 219 -7.03 -17.87 -12.42
C THR A 219 -7.95 -16.66 -12.45
N ASN A 220 -7.94 -15.81 -11.41
CA ASN A 220 -8.75 -14.60 -11.39
C ASN A 220 -8.34 -13.59 -12.47
N LEU A 221 -7.03 -13.40 -12.69
CA LEU A 221 -6.49 -12.50 -13.70
C LEU A 221 -6.84 -12.93 -15.12
N GLN A 222 -6.76 -14.23 -15.41
CA GLN A 222 -7.12 -14.79 -16.73
C GLN A 222 -8.62 -14.72 -17.03
N ALA A 223 -9.46 -14.70 -16.01
CA ALA A 223 -10.91 -14.52 -16.15
C ALA A 223 -11.32 -13.06 -16.34
N TYR A 224 -10.41 -12.09 -16.13
CA TYR A 224 -10.72 -10.67 -16.28
C TYR A 224 -10.78 -10.29 -17.77
N SER A 225 -11.93 -9.80 -18.21
CA SER A 225 -12.19 -9.35 -19.59
C SER A 225 -12.31 -7.83 -19.74
N GLY A 226 -12.10 -7.07 -18.66
CA GLY A 226 -12.28 -5.63 -18.66
C GLY A 226 -11.17 -4.84 -19.37
N SER A 227 -11.40 -3.54 -19.52
CA SER A 227 -10.48 -2.65 -20.25
C SER A 227 -9.29 -2.17 -19.39
N VAL A 228 -9.44 -2.09 -18.07
CA VAL A 228 -8.44 -1.52 -17.16
C VAL A 228 -7.26 -2.49 -16.96
N PRO A 229 -6.01 -2.04 -17.15
CA PRO A 229 -4.82 -2.85 -16.86
C PRO A 229 -4.81 -3.34 -15.40
N GLN A 230 -4.39 -4.59 -15.21
CA GLN A 230 -4.41 -5.26 -13.91
C GLN A 230 -2.99 -5.70 -13.53
N HIS A 231 -2.55 -5.31 -12.35
CA HIS A 231 -1.22 -5.62 -11.79
C HIS A 231 -1.40 -6.42 -10.50
N TYR A 232 -1.32 -7.74 -10.57
CA TYR A 232 -1.51 -8.60 -9.40
C TYR A 232 -0.17 -8.89 -8.76
N VAL A 233 -0.12 -8.82 -7.44
CA VAL A 233 1.07 -9.12 -6.65
C VAL A 233 0.71 -10.13 -5.57
N GLY A 234 1.40 -11.25 -5.57
CA GLY A 234 1.29 -12.29 -4.55
C GLY A 234 2.52 -12.33 -3.67
N LEU A 235 2.47 -11.70 -2.49
CA LEU A 235 3.52 -11.79 -1.48
C LEU A 235 3.20 -12.93 -0.50
N HIS A 236 3.94 -14.02 -0.62
CA HIS A 236 3.87 -15.17 0.26
C HIS A 236 4.94 -15.09 1.36
N VAL A 237 4.53 -15.34 2.60
CA VAL A 237 5.43 -15.50 3.74
C VAL A 237 5.04 -16.73 4.55
N GLN A 238 5.99 -17.61 4.84
CA GLN A 238 5.72 -18.73 5.73
C GLN A 238 5.49 -18.21 7.16
N GLY A 239 4.48 -18.74 7.86
CA GLY A 239 4.17 -18.30 9.23
C GLY A 239 3.65 -16.86 9.29
N HIS A 240 2.75 -16.46 8.38
CA HIS A 240 2.22 -15.10 8.25
C HIS A 240 1.88 -14.37 9.57
N GLN A 241 1.19 -15.04 10.50
CA GLN A 241 0.84 -14.41 11.79
C GLN A 241 2.08 -14.17 12.67
N ASP A 242 3.00 -15.13 12.72
CA ASP A 242 4.25 -14.99 13.46
C ASP A 242 5.16 -13.94 12.83
N PHE A 243 5.17 -13.84 11.51
CA PHE A 243 5.89 -12.78 10.80
C PHE A 243 5.38 -11.39 11.19
N ILE A 244 4.06 -11.16 11.15
CA ILE A 244 3.45 -9.89 11.58
C ILE A 244 3.80 -9.60 13.04
N LYS A 245 3.67 -10.61 13.92
CA LYS A 245 4.00 -10.47 15.35
C LYS A 245 5.47 -10.09 15.54
N ALA A 246 6.39 -10.73 14.83
CA ALA A 246 7.82 -10.45 14.89
C ALA A 246 8.14 -9.02 14.42
N VAL A 247 7.53 -8.57 13.31
CA VAL A 247 7.66 -7.21 12.80
C VAL A 247 7.25 -6.19 13.86
N PHE A 248 6.04 -6.26 14.41
CA PHE A 248 5.58 -5.27 15.38
C PHE A 248 6.29 -5.38 16.73
N ALA A 249 6.76 -6.57 17.13
CA ALA A 249 7.61 -6.72 18.31
C ALA A 249 8.99 -6.07 18.13
N ALA A 250 9.54 -6.07 16.92
CA ALA A 250 10.81 -5.43 16.60
C ALA A 250 10.72 -3.90 16.49
N VAL A 251 9.52 -3.33 16.29
CA VAL A 251 9.30 -1.87 16.30
C VAL A 251 9.42 -1.29 17.72
N SER A 252 9.01 -2.06 18.73
CA SER A 252 8.98 -1.65 20.13
C SER A 252 10.30 -1.90 20.89
N LYS A 253 11.37 -2.29 20.19
CA LYS A 253 12.72 -2.48 20.74
C LYS A 253 13.61 -1.30 20.40
#